data_AF-Q4RTN7-F1
#
_entry.id   AF-Q4RTN7-F1
#
_cell.length_a   1.000
_cell.length_b   1.000
_cell.length_c   1.000
_cell.angle_alpha   90.00
_cell.angle_beta   90.00
_cell.angle_gamma   90.00
#
_symmetry.space_group_name_H-M   'P 1'
#
loop_
_entity.id
_entity.type
_entity.pdbx_description
1 polymer ?
#
loop_
_entity_poly.entity_id
_entity_poly.type
_entity_poly.pdbx_seq_one_letter_code
_entity_poly.pdbx_strand_id
1 'polypeptide(L)'
;CPQTGTPCMLKTGVRDGPNKGKSFYVCVDKEGCDFSQPTSVSPSHCLQHEESVVELQALVYNQEQRSHRLFYRCTEGKKAGRRWCGNVPWSAVRQHSLLICFIL
;
A
#
# COMPACT_ATOMS: atom_id res chain seq x y z
N CYS A 1 2.93 7.51 -11.36
CA CYS A 1 3.68 6.77 -12.38
C CYS A 1 4.13 7.77 -13.45
N PRO A 2 5.42 7.82 -13.79
CA PRO A 2 5.93 8.74 -14.81
C PRO A 2 5.30 8.53 -16.19
N GLN A 3 4.93 7.29 -16.55
CA GLN A 3 4.34 7.00 -17.86
C GLN A 3 2.85 7.35 -17.96
N THR A 4 2.07 7.11 -16.90
CA THR A 4 0.59 7.20 -16.96
C THR A 4 0.02 8.40 -16.20
N GLY A 5 0.81 9.09 -15.38
CA GLY A 5 0.35 10.16 -14.51
C GLY A 5 -0.52 9.71 -13.33
N THR A 6 -0.88 8.42 -13.24
CA THR A 6 -1.72 7.89 -12.16
C THR A 6 -0.90 7.56 -10.90
N PRO A 7 -1.48 7.67 -9.69
CA PRO A 7 -0.79 7.27 -8.45
C PRO A 7 -0.37 5.79 -8.49
N CYS A 8 0.90 5.52 -8.14
CA CYS A 8 1.38 4.16 -8.00
C CYS A 8 0.84 3.51 -6.71
N MET A 9 0.73 2.19 -6.70
CA MET A 9 0.50 1.43 -5.48
C MET A 9 1.82 1.13 -4.78
N LEU A 10 1.79 0.99 -3.46
CA LEU A 10 2.93 0.51 -2.68
C LEU A 10 2.77 -0.99 -2.46
N LYS A 11 3.73 -1.77 -2.96
CA LYS A 11 3.74 -3.23 -2.86
C LYS A 11 4.88 -3.69 -1.98
N THR A 12 4.60 -4.63 -1.09
CA THR A 12 5.60 -5.23 -0.20
C THR A 12 5.86 -6.68 -0.60
N GLY A 13 7.13 -7.06 -0.69
CA GLY A 13 7.51 -8.47 -0.86
C GLY A 13 7.25 -9.27 0.40
N VAL A 14 6.23 -10.14 0.38
CA VAL A 14 5.84 -10.98 1.51
C VAL A 14 6.29 -12.44 1.38
N ARG A 15 6.65 -12.87 0.16
CA ARG A 15 7.17 -14.21 -0.11
C ARG A 15 8.67 -14.27 0.18
N ASP A 16 9.15 -15.46 0.54
CA ASP A 16 10.58 -15.71 0.70
C ASP A 16 11.34 -15.43 -0.61
N GLY A 17 12.55 -14.89 -0.46
CA GLY A 17 13.43 -14.50 -1.56
C GLY A 17 14.06 -13.11 -1.39
N PRO A 18 14.81 -12.63 -2.39
CA PRO A 18 15.59 -11.38 -2.29
C PRO A 18 14.77 -10.11 -2.04
N ASN A 19 13.46 -10.17 -2.26
CA ASN A 19 12.54 -9.05 -2.11
C ASN A 19 11.68 -9.15 -0.84
N LYS A 20 11.84 -10.19 -0.01
CA LYS A 20 11.11 -10.29 1.26
C LYS A 20 11.40 -9.06 2.12
N GLY A 21 10.35 -8.41 2.61
CA GLY A 21 10.43 -7.19 3.43
C GLY A 21 10.79 -5.92 2.67
N LYS A 22 10.97 -5.95 1.35
CA LYS A 22 11.24 -4.76 0.53
C LYS A 22 9.95 -4.19 -0.06
N SER A 23 9.91 -2.86 -0.15
CA SER A 23 8.77 -2.12 -0.68
C SER A 23 9.09 -1.50 -2.04
N PHE A 24 8.09 -1.45 -2.91
CA PHE A 24 8.20 -0.94 -4.27
C PHE A 24 6.97 -0.10 -4.62
N TYR A 25 7.17 1.04 -5.27
CA TYR A 25 6.11 1.72 -5.99
C TYR A 25 5.91 1.03 -7.33
N VAL A 26 4.70 0.54 -7.58
CA VAL A 26 4.34 -0.17 -8.82
C VAL A 26 3.19 0.53 -9.52
N CYS A 27 3.27 0.61 -10.85
CA CYS A 27 2.11 0.96 -11.65
C CYS A 27 1.18 -0.25 -11.76
N VAL A 28 -0.12 0.00 -11.79
CA VAL A 28 -1.16 -1.02 -11.94
C VAL A 28 -2.11 -0.68 -13.08
N ASP A 29 -1.62 0.14 -14.01
CA ASP A 29 -2.37 0.51 -15.20
C ASP A 29 -2.68 -0.72 -16.04
N LYS A 30 -3.89 -0.76 -16.61
CA LYS A 30 -4.39 -1.93 -17.35
C LYS A 30 -3.74 -2.07 -18.73
N GLU A 31 -3.15 -1.00 -19.26
CA GLU A 31 -2.54 -0.96 -20.58
C GLU A 31 -1.07 -1.42 -20.57
N GLY A 32 -0.62 -2.12 -19.51
CA GLY A 32 0.67 -2.81 -19.49
C GLY A 32 1.87 -1.97 -19.04
N CYS A 33 1.69 -1.04 -18.10
CA CYS A 33 2.82 -0.28 -17.53
C CYS A 33 3.62 -1.09 -16.51
N ASP A 34 4.85 -1.45 -16.85
CA ASP A 34 5.76 -2.25 -16.01
C ASP A 34 6.60 -1.42 -15.01
N PHE A 35 6.22 -0.17 -14.76
CA PHE A 35 6.96 0.69 -13.83
C PHE A 35 6.99 0.08 -12.42
N SER A 36 8.21 -0.10 -11.91
CA SER A 36 8.49 -0.57 -10.56
C SER A 36 9.73 0.13 -10.03
N GLN A 37 9.62 0.76 -8.87
CA GLN A 37 10.72 1.50 -8.24
C GLN A 37 10.86 1.10 -6.77
N PRO A 38 12.04 0.64 -6.31
CA PRO A 38 12.30 0.40 -4.89
C PRO A 38 12.09 1.67 -4.05
N THR A 39 11.64 1.51 -2.81
CA THR A 39 11.47 2.63 -1.87
C THR A 39 11.93 2.23 -0.46
N SER A 40 12.30 3.23 0.34
CA SER A 40 12.69 3.07 1.75
C SER A 40 11.50 2.97 2.71
N VAL A 41 10.26 3.04 2.22
CA VAL A 41 9.06 2.90 3.05
C VAL A 41 9.03 1.51 3.67
N SER A 42 9.05 1.44 5.00
CA SER A 42 8.99 0.18 5.74
C SER A 42 7.67 -0.54 5.51
N PRO A 43 7.68 -1.88 5.46
CA PRO A 43 6.47 -2.69 5.53
C PRO A 43 5.60 -2.32 6.72
N SER A 44 4.29 -2.42 6.52
CA SER A 44 3.30 -2.16 7.56
C SER A 44 2.52 -3.43 7.90
N HIS A 45 1.95 -3.48 9.11
CA HIS A 45 1.12 -4.59 9.58
C HIS A 45 -0.36 -4.29 9.35
N CYS A 46 -1.17 -5.33 9.14
CA CYS A 46 -2.59 -5.15 8.88
C CYS A 46 -3.38 -4.93 10.16
N LEU A 47 -4.15 -3.84 10.22
CA LEU A 47 -5.01 -3.52 11.38
C LEU A 47 -6.11 -4.54 11.67
N GLN A 48 -6.44 -5.40 10.71
CA GLN A 48 -7.46 -6.45 10.87
C GLN A 48 -6.84 -7.83 11.13
N HIS A 49 -5.53 -7.96 10.90
CA HIS A 49 -4.78 -9.21 11.00
C HIS A 49 -3.37 -8.84 11.44
N GLU A 50 -3.18 -8.54 12.73
CA GLU A 50 -1.99 -7.85 13.26
C GLU A 50 -0.67 -8.56 12.93
N GLU A 51 -0.67 -9.89 12.89
CA GLU A 51 0.49 -10.71 12.52
C GLU A 51 0.77 -10.75 11.01
N SER A 52 -0.10 -10.19 10.18
CA SER A 52 0.00 -10.25 8.73
C SER A 52 0.51 -8.94 8.15
N VAL A 53 1.62 -9.02 7.41
CA VAL A 53 2.19 -7.89 6.67
C VAL A 53 1.26 -7.47 5.52
N VAL A 54 1.08 -6.17 5.37
CA VAL A 54 0.38 -5.56 4.24
C VAL A 54 1.20 -5.76 2.96
N GLU A 55 0.63 -6.48 2.00
CA GLU A 55 1.28 -6.76 0.70
C GLU A 55 1.00 -5.67 -0.34
N LEU A 56 -0.08 -4.90 -0.18
CA LEU A 56 -0.49 -3.89 -1.15
C LEU A 56 -1.21 -2.72 -0.46
N GLN A 57 -0.83 -1.50 -0.83
CA GLN A 57 -1.49 -0.28 -0.42
C GLN A 57 -1.78 0.61 -1.64
N ALA A 58 -2.92 1.30 -1.61
CA ALA A 58 -3.33 2.21 -2.66
C ALA A 58 -3.82 3.53 -2.06
N LEU A 59 -3.27 4.64 -2.57
CA LEU A 59 -3.72 5.98 -2.25
C LEU A 59 -4.86 6.36 -3.21
N VAL A 60 -6.02 6.66 -2.65
CA VAL A 60 -7.21 7.04 -3.42
C VAL A 60 -7.70 8.40 -2.96
N TYR A 61 -7.92 9.32 -3.89
CA TYR A 61 -8.53 10.61 -3.59
C TYR A 61 -10.05 10.46 -3.50
N ASN A 62 -10.62 10.91 -2.39
CA ASN A 62 -12.07 11.02 -2.20
C ASN A 62 -12.49 12.46 -2.52
N GLN A 63 -13.33 12.63 -3.55
CA GLN A 63 -13.80 13.94 -3.99
C GLN A 63 -14.76 14.59 -2.98
N GLU A 64 -15.67 13.83 -2.36
CA GLU A 64 -16.64 14.34 -1.39
C GLU A 64 -15.95 14.90 -0.14
N GLN A 65 -14.97 14.15 0.38
CA GLN A 65 -14.22 14.52 1.58
C GLN A 65 -13.00 15.39 1.27
N ARG A 66 -12.79 15.73 -0.01
CA ARG A 66 -11.64 16.48 -0.54
C ARG A 66 -10.29 16.04 0.03
N SER A 67 -10.13 14.74 0.29
CA SER A 67 -8.99 14.18 1.03
C SER A 67 -8.59 12.81 0.50
N HIS A 68 -7.38 12.38 0.81
CA HIS A 68 -6.90 11.07 0.41
C HIS A 68 -7.18 10.03 1.49
N ARG A 69 -7.44 8.79 1.06
CA ARG A 69 -7.52 7.61 1.92
C ARG A 69 -6.52 6.56 1.44
N LEU A 70 -5.86 5.92 2.39
CA LEU A 70 -4.92 4.85 2.14
C LEU A 70 -5.62 3.52 2.38
N PHE A 71 -5.86 2.78 1.30
CA PHE A 71 -6.38 1.42 1.36
C PHE A 71 -5.23 0.44 1.54
N TYR A 72 -5.45 -0.63 2.27
CA TYR A 72 -4.43 -1.66 2.52
C TYR A 72 -5.01 -3.07 2.45
N ARG A 73 -4.19 -4.03 2.03
CA ARG A 73 -4.51 -5.46 2.04
C ARG A 73 -3.29 -6.29 2.44
N CYS A 74 -3.48 -7.28 3.31
CA CYS A 74 -2.46 -8.27 3.66
C CYS A 74 -2.65 -9.62 2.97
N THR A 75 -1.75 -10.56 3.22
CA THR A 75 -1.80 -11.91 2.65
C THR A 75 -3.06 -12.67 3.07
N GLU A 76 -3.51 -12.53 4.32
CA GLU A 76 -4.72 -13.20 4.81
C GLU A 76 -5.97 -12.63 4.15
N GLY A 77 -6.07 -11.30 4.04
CA GLY A 77 -7.16 -10.66 3.31
C GLY A 77 -7.22 -11.07 1.85
N LYS A 78 -6.06 -11.20 1.19
CA LYS A 78 -5.98 -11.71 -0.18
C LYS A 78 -6.44 -13.17 -0.29
N LYS A 79 -5.97 -14.06 0.59
CA LYS A 79 -6.40 -15.47 0.63
C LYS A 79 -7.92 -15.58 0.81
N ALA A 80 -8.51 -14.70 1.62
CA ALA A 80 -9.95 -14.60 1.81
C ALA A 80 -10.70 -13.92 0.63
N GLY A 81 -10.04 -13.63 -0.49
CA GLY A 81 -10.66 -13.01 -1.67
C GLY A 81 -11.02 -11.54 -1.51
N ARG A 82 -10.60 -10.87 -0.42
CA ARG A 82 -10.92 -9.46 -0.18
C ARG A 82 -10.11 -8.56 -1.10
N ARG A 83 -10.75 -7.55 -1.69
CA ARG A 83 -10.06 -6.49 -2.44
C ARG A 83 -9.16 -5.64 -1.53
N TRP A 84 -9.68 -5.25 -0.38
CA TRP A 84 -8.97 -4.48 0.66
C TRP A 84 -9.35 -5.03 2.04
N CYS A 85 -8.41 -4.98 2.98
CA CYS A 85 -8.69 -5.28 4.39
C CYS A 85 -9.36 -4.08 5.07
N GLY A 86 -8.96 -2.86 4.71
CA GLY A 86 -9.52 -1.63 5.25
C GLY A 86 -8.90 -0.40 4.61
N ASN A 87 -9.15 0.76 5.22
CA ASN A 87 -8.53 2.02 4.83
C ASN A 87 -8.38 2.95 6.03
N VAL A 88 -7.44 3.89 5.94
CA VAL A 88 -7.22 4.95 6.93
C VAL A 88 -7.15 6.32 6.25
N PRO A 89 -7.45 7.42 6.95
CA PRO A 89 -7.16 8.76 6.45
C PRO A 89 -5.66 8.89 6.13
N TRP A 90 -5.33 9.55 5.02
CA TRP A 90 -3.95 9.79 4.64
C TRP A 90 -3.56 11.24 4.88
N SER A 91 -2.42 11.45 5.54
CA SER A 91 -1.78 12.76 5.67
C SER A 91 -0.35 12.70 5.15
N ALA A 92 0.09 13.76 4.48
CA ALA A 92 1.46 13.88 3.96
C ALA A 92 2.50 14.12 5.08
N VAL A 93 2.03 14.38 6.31
CA VAL A 93 2.88 14.70 7.45
C VAL A 93 3.35 13.38 8.06
N ARG A 94 4.67 13.14 8.01
CA ARG A 94 5.47 12.02 8.58
C ARG A 94 5.87 10.91 7.59
N GLN A 95 6.91 11.18 6.81
CA GLN A 95 7.69 10.16 6.09
C GLN A 95 8.71 9.41 6.97
N HIS A 96 8.74 9.68 8.28
CA HIS A 96 9.58 8.95 9.23
C HIS A 96 8.69 8.32 10.31
N SER A 97 8.67 6.99 10.32
CA SER A 97 8.18 6.12 11.40
C SER A 97 6.66 5.83 11.45
N LEU A 98 6.33 4.56 11.21
CA LEU A 98 5.24 3.81 11.86
C LEU A 98 3.81 4.38 11.72
N LEU A 99 3.29 4.54 10.50
CA LEU A 99 1.90 4.98 10.28
C LEU A 99 1.01 3.87 9.74
N ILE A 100 0.91 2.80 10.52
CA ILE A 100 -0.38 2.14 10.70
C ILE A 100 -0.85 2.22 12.19
N CYS A 101 -0.01 2.68 13.14
CA CYS A 101 -0.33 2.56 14.57
C CYS A 101 -0.91 3.81 15.27
N PHE A 102 -1.09 4.97 14.62
CA PHE A 102 -1.51 6.22 15.31
C PHE A 102 -2.56 7.03 14.54
N ILE A 103 -3.72 6.43 14.23
CA ILE A 103 -4.97 7.19 14.03
C ILE A 103 -6.07 6.53 14.87
N LEU A 104 -5.83 6.43 16.17
CA LEU A 104 -6.85 6.36 17.22
C LEU A 104 -6.53 7.46 18.24
#